data_AF-A0A2R6FJJ9-F1
#
_entry.id   AF-A0A2R6FJJ9-F1
#
_cell.length_a   1.000
_cell.length_b   1.000
_cell.length_c   1.000
_cell.angle_alpha   90.00
_cell.angle_beta   90.00
_cell.angle_gamma   90.00
#
_symmetry.space_group_name_H-M   'P 1'
#
loop_
_entity.id
_entity.type
_entity.pdbx_description
1 polymer ?
#
loop_
_entity_poly.entity_id
_entity_poly.type
_entity_poly.pdbx_seq_one_letter_code
_entity_poly.pdbx_strand_id
1 'polypeptide(L)'
;MGEVFELRDADGLGRLGELEVPRAGVTLETPALLPVVNPHIRTVEPATLESDFGADALITNGYVIHGSDEYRERAIEEGIHEMLEFSGAVVTDSGSFQLSEYGEITVGNEEILRFQHEIGADVGTPIDVPTPPDADREQAERDLATTQERLEAAEAVDVGDMLVNAPVQGSTHPDLREAAAEHAYGTGLDVFPVGGMVPLLNGYRYGDVIEVVLAATRGLGADAPVHLFGAGHPMTFALAVAAGCDLFDSAAYALYARDDRYLTVAGTHALDDLEYLLCACPVCTDHTPAGLRALADRPRERRLAEHNLHVSYAELRTVKQAVRSGTLLELVERRCRGHPAMVDGYEALLDAAARLEAADPVSKGTFFHLSSTGARRPEVRRHHDRLDRLPVDGDAVLLSEGGDNARFDETWRLEPPFGPYPPALSDSYPFTAERPARLDTAAYEAAAVGVRRLVEANLGVSFTVAHRDWPETALRQLPDGVETLALGPDSDPPDAEGESDPEG
;
A
#
# COMPACT_ATOMS: atom_id res chain seq x y z
N MET A 1 24.86 1.55 3.77
CA MET A 1 23.51 2.14 3.80
C MET A 1 23.57 3.41 4.62
N GLY A 2 23.25 4.55 4.01
CA GLY A 2 23.05 5.79 4.78
C GLY A 2 21.81 5.63 5.68
N GLU A 3 21.86 6.16 6.89
CA GLU A 3 20.68 6.27 7.77
C GLU A 3 19.76 7.38 7.23
N VAL A 4 19.18 7.19 6.03
CA VAL A 4 18.42 8.22 5.31
C VAL A 4 16.91 8.03 5.39
N PHE A 5 16.42 6.92 5.94
CA PHE A 5 15.00 6.65 6.07
C PHE A 5 14.61 6.25 7.49
N GLU A 6 13.65 6.98 8.07
CA GLU A 6 13.12 6.72 9.41
C GLU A 6 11.62 6.41 9.35
N LEU A 7 11.21 5.30 9.97
CA LEU A 7 9.80 4.96 10.14
C LEU A 7 9.19 5.74 11.32
N ARG A 8 8.06 6.42 11.07
CA ARG A 8 7.32 7.22 12.06
C ARG A 8 6.07 6.55 12.60
N ASP A 9 5.32 5.88 11.73
CA ASP A 9 4.05 5.23 12.06
C ASP A 9 3.79 4.08 11.10
N ALA A 10 2.91 3.15 11.46
CA ALA A 10 2.59 1.99 10.63
C ALA A 10 1.15 1.51 10.82
N ASP A 11 0.59 0.91 9.77
CA ASP A 11 -0.67 0.17 9.82
C ASP A 11 -0.64 -0.91 8.72
N GLY A 12 -0.78 -2.18 9.11
CA GLY A 12 -0.40 -3.30 8.24
C GLY A 12 1.08 -3.24 7.83
N LEU A 13 1.37 -3.36 6.54
CA LEU A 13 2.73 -3.12 5.99
C LEU A 13 2.94 -1.67 5.54
N GLY A 14 1.89 -0.84 5.56
CA GLY A 14 2.01 0.57 5.21
C GLY A 14 2.65 1.36 6.33
N ARG A 15 3.47 2.35 5.96
CA ARG A 15 4.21 3.17 6.90
C ARG A 15 4.18 4.64 6.52
N LEU A 16 4.20 5.48 7.55
CA LEU A 16 4.66 6.86 7.44
C LEU A 16 6.14 6.87 7.70
N GLY A 17 6.91 7.49 6.82
CA GLY A 17 8.34 7.61 6.98
C GLY A 17 8.86 8.99 6.62
N GLU A 18 10.12 9.22 6.94
CA GLU A 18 10.87 10.41 6.57
C GLU A 18 12.11 9.97 5.80
N LEU A 19 12.19 10.34 4.52
CA LEU A 19 13.35 10.11 3.65
C LEU A 19 14.15 11.41 3.56
N GLU A 20 15.30 11.46 4.21
CA GLU A 20 16.26 12.54 4.06
C GLU A 20 16.92 12.46 2.69
N VAL A 21 16.97 13.59 1.98
CA VAL A 21 17.65 13.73 0.70
C VAL A 21 18.77 14.77 0.88
N PRO A 22 19.97 14.35 1.30
CA PRO A 22 20.99 15.26 1.81
C PRO A 22 21.42 16.34 0.82
N ARG A 23 21.57 15.97 -0.46
CA ARG A 23 21.99 16.89 -1.52
C ARG A 23 21.01 18.05 -1.74
N ALA A 24 19.70 17.76 -1.73
CA ALA A 24 18.64 18.76 -1.81
C ALA A 24 18.45 19.53 -0.50
N GLY A 25 18.89 18.96 0.63
CA GLY A 25 18.62 19.52 1.96
C GLY A 25 17.15 19.46 2.36
N VAL A 26 16.40 18.47 1.85
CA VAL A 26 14.97 18.25 2.14
C VAL A 26 14.74 16.90 2.80
N THR A 27 13.64 16.78 3.53
CA THR A 27 13.13 15.52 4.07
C THR A 27 11.75 15.27 3.51
N LEU A 28 11.56 14.15 2.80
CA LEU A 28 10.30 13.77 2.20
C LEU A 28 9.48 12.93 3.18
N GLU A 29 8.25 13.38 3.48
CA GLU A 29 7.29 12.55 4.24
C GLU A 29 6.66 11.51 3.31
N THR A 30 6.89 10.23 3.58
CA THR A 30 6.33 9.10 2.81
C THR A 30 5.01 8.60 3.43
N PRO A 31 4.07 8.05 2.63
CA PRO A 31 4.14 7.87 1.18
C PRO A 31 4.06 9.17 0.35
N ALA A 32 4.87 9.25 -0.71
CA ALA A 32 5.01 10.43 -1.57
C ALA A 32 4.88 10.11 -3.06
N LEU A 33 4.32 11.05 -3.84
CA LEU A 33 4.24 10.99 -5.29
C LEU A 33 5.26 11.95 -5.90
N LEU A 34 6.03 11.45 -6.85
CA LEU A 34 6.99 12.18 -7.67
C LEU A 34 6.39 12.34 -9.07
N PRO A 35 5.86 13.53 -9.42
CA PRO A 35 5.34 13.74 -10.77
C PRO A 35 6.47 13.61 -11.79
N VAL A 36 6.24 12.83 -12.85
CA VAL A 36 7.20 12.75 -13.95
C VAL A 36 7.13 14.02 -14.78
N VAL A 37 8.29 14.65 -14.99
CA VAL A 37 8.46 15.83 -15.83
C VAL A 37 9.34 15.48 -17.03
N ASN A 38 8.81 15.65 -18.23
CA ASN A 38 9.59 15.62 -19.46
C ASN A 38 9.94 17.07 -19.85
N PRO A 39 11.23 17.46 -19.89
CA PRO A 39 11.62 18.84 -20.23
C PRO A 39 11.08 19.32 -21.58
N HIS A 40 10.93 18.42 -22.56
CA HIS A 40 10.41 18.75 -23.88
C HIS A 40 8.89 18.94 -23.92
N ILE A 41 8.16 18.40 -22.94
CA ILE A 41 6.69 18.44 -22.91
C ILE A 41 6.22 18.73 -21.49
N ARG A 42 6.18 20.02 -21.14
CA ARG A 42 5.69 20.51 -19.85
C ARG A 42 4.18 20.75 -19.91
N THR A 43 3.40 19.76 -19.47
CA THR A 43 1.93 19.89 -19.34
C THR A 43 1.56 20.76 -18.14
N VAL A 44 2.27 20.60 -17.02
CA VAL A 44 2.23 21.45 -15.82
C VAL A 44 3.67 21.84 -15.51
N GLU A 45 3.92 23.12 -15.23
CA GLU A 45 5.27 23.60 -14.93
C GLU A 45 5.74 23.10 -13.56
N PRO A 46 7.03 22.75 -13.38
CA PRO A 46 7.54 22.27 -12.09
C PRO A 46 7.31 23.23 -10.92
N ALA A 47 7.49 24.54 -11.13
CA ALA A 47 7.16 25.55 -10.12
C ALA A 47 5.69 25.49 -9.67
N THR A 48 4.75 25.12 -10.56
CA THR A 48 3.34 24.91 -10.20
C THR A 48 3.13 23.61 -9.44
N LEU A 49 3.88 22.54 -9.77
CA LEU A 49 3.88 21.30 -8.98
C LEU A 49 4.26 21.58 -7.52
N GLU A 50 5.29 22.39 -7.32
CA GLU A 50 5.73 22.85 -6.01
C GLU A 50 4.66 23.72 -5.32
N SER A 51 4.25 24.82 -5.95
CA SER A 51 3.42 25.85 -5.30
C SER A 51 1.98 25.41 -5.01
N ASP A 52 1.37 24.68 -5.95
CA ASP A 52 -0.09 24.43 -5.93
C ASP A 52 -0.43 23.03 -5.41
N PHE A 53 0.51 22.08 -5.52
CA PHE A 53 0.30 20.69 -5.11
C PHE A 53 1.15 20.28 -3.90
N GLY A 54 2.18 21.07 -3.55
CA GLY A 54 3.11 20.75 -2.48
C GLY A 54 4.00 19.57 -2.84
N ALA A 55 4.46 19.52 -4.10
CA ALA A 55 5.42 18.52 -4.53
C ALA A 55 6.80 18.84 -3.92
N ASP A 56 7.24 18.02 -2.96
CA ASP A 56 8.57 18.15 -2.36
C ASP A 56 9.66 17.43 -3.19
N ALA A 57 9.23 16.58 -4.13
CA ALA A 57 10.09 15.89 -5.07
C ALA A 57 9.41 15.70 -6.44
N LEU A 58 10.22 15.59 -7.48
CA LEU A 58 9.79 15.18 -8.82
C LEU A 58 10.78 14.17 -9.41
N ILE A 59 10.37 13.53 -10.51
CA ILE A 59 11.29 12.69 -11.29
C ILE A 59 11.37 13.18 -12.73
N THR A 60 12.56 13.12 -13.31
CA THR A 60 12.78 13.32 -14.74
C THR A 60 13.68 12.22 -15.30
N ASN A 61 13.90 12.21 -16.61
CA ASN A 61 14.68 11.16 -17.25
C ASN A 61 16.07 11.70 -17.61
N GLY A 62 17.08 11.25 -16.86
CA GLY A 62 18.47 11.67 -17.03
C GLY A 62 19.03 11.26 -18.40
N TYR A 63 18.59 10.14 -18.97
CA TYR A 63 18.98 9.71 -20.31
C TYR A 63 18.42 10.63 -21.41
N VAL A 64 17.17 11.06 -21.29
CA VAL A 64 16.56 12.03 -22.21
C VAL A 64 17.31 13.35 -22.16
N ILE A 65 17.66 13.84 -20.96
CA ILE A 65 18.47 15.07 -20.81
C ILE A 65 19.86 14.87 -21.42
N HIS A 66 20.52 13.74 -21.12
CA HIS A 66 21.85 13.43 -21.64
C HIS A 66 21.89 13.39 -23.18
N GLY A 67 20.86 12.83 -23.82
CA GLY A 67 20.78 12.73 -25.28
C GLY A 67 20.24 13.98 -25.98
N SER A 68 19.87 15.03 -25.23
CA SER A 68 19.19 16.20 -25.77
C SER A 68 20.16 17.35 -26.08
N ASP A 69 20.27 17.73 -27.34
CA ASP A 69 21.06 18.90 -27.76
C ASP A 69 20.59 20.21 -27.09
N GLU A 70 19.30 20.28 -26.70
CA GLU A 70 18.71 21.47 -26.09
C GLU A 70 18.94 21.54 -24.58
N TYR A 71 18.84 20.40 -23.88
CA TYR A 71 18.84 20.37 -22.41
C TYR A 71 20.17 19.91 -21.80
N ARG A 72 21.01 19.18 -22.54
CA ARG A 72 22.26 18.62 -21.99
C ARG A 72 23.21 19.73 -21.52
N GLU A 73 23.52 20.68 -22.40
CA GLU A 73 24.46 21.78 -22.08
C GLU A 73 23.90 22.66 -20.97
N ARG A 74 22.59 22.97 -21.01
CA ARG A 74 21.92 23.74 -19.96
C ARG A 74 21.96 23.05 -18.61
N ALA A 75 21.70 21.73 -18.55
CA ALA A 75 21.76 20.97 -17.31
C ALA A 75 23.17 20.95 -16.70
N ILE A 76 24.22 20.92 -17.53
CA ILE A 76 25.62 20.98 -17.10
C ILE A 76 26.00 22.39 -16.61
N GLU A 77 25.57 23.44 -17.32
CA GLU A 77 25.95 24.83 -17.01
C GLU A 77 25.15 25.43 -15.85
N GLU A 78 23.84 25.21 -15.84
CA GLU A 78 22.89 25.82 -14.89
C GLU A 78 22.58 24.89 -13.70
N GLY A 79 22.71 23.58 -13.88
CA GLY A 79 22.20 22.57 -12.94
C GLY A 79 20.72 22.24 -13.15
N ILE A 80 20.31 21.06 -12.70
CA ILE A 80 18.97 20.51 -12.97
C ILE A 80 17.84 21.29 -12.29
N HIS A 81 18.07 21.82 -11.09
CA HIS A 81 17.07 22.61 -10.36
C HIS A 81 16.74 23.93 -11.06
N GLU A 82 17.76 24.68 -11.50
CA GLU A 82 17.55 25.94 -12.24
C GLU A 82 16.92 25.64 -13.61
N MET A 83 17.40 24.60 -14.30
CA MET A 83 16.82 24.19 -15.59
C MET A 83 15.33 23.85 -15.50
N LEU A 84 14.91 23.20 -14.41
CA LEU A 84 13.53 22.80 -14.18
C LEU A 84 12.70 23.87 -13.45
N GLU A 85 13.33 24.88 -12.86
CA GLU A 85 12.69 25.86 -11.97
C GLU A 85 11.96 25.18 -10.79
N PHE A 86 12.65 24.26 -10.10
CA PHE A 86 12.11 23.47 -9.00
C PHE A 86 13.09 23.39 -7.82
N SER A 87 12.62 23.72 -6.62
CA SER A 87 13.49 23.82 -5.43
C SER A 87 13.55 22.54 -4.58
N GLY A 88 12.60 21.62 -4.74
CA GLY A 88 12.58 20.32 -4.06
C GLY A 88 13.55 19.30 -4.67
N ALA A 89 13.48 18.06 -4.18
CA ALA A 89 14.36 16.99 -4.63
C ALA A 89 14.07 16.54 -6.08
N VAL A 90 15.12 16.41 -6.89
CA VAL A 90 15.04 15.94 -8.27
C VAL A 90 15.62 14.53 -8.39
N VAL A 91 14.73 13.57 -8.61
CA VAL A 91 15.09 12.19 -8.95
C VAL A 91 15.31 12.08 -10.46
N THR A 92 16.33 11.33 -10.86
CA THR A 92 16.59 11.03 -12.28
C THR A 92 16.53 9.55 -12.55
N ASP A 93 15.69 9.17 -13.52
CA ASP A 93 15.68 7.84 -14.14
C ASP A 93 16.85 7.69 -15.14
N SER A 94 17.32 6.47 -15.34
CA SER A 94 18.46 6.10 -16.19
C SER A 94 18.09 5.85 -17.65
N GLY A 95 16.80 5.89 -17.99
CA GLY A 95 16.30 5.57 -19.33
C GLY A 95 15.93 4.10 -19.54
N SER A 96 15.85 3.30 -18.48
CA SER A 96 15.46 1.88 -18.56
C SER A 96 14.10 1.67 -19.21
N PHE A 97 13.17 2.62 -19.09
CA PHE A 97 11.91 2.59 -19.86
C PHE A 97 12.16 2.58 -21.38
N GLN A 98 13.10 3.39 -21.88
CA GLN A 98 13.51 3.39 -23.28
C GLN A 98 14.20 2.08 -23.68
N LEU A 99 14.92 1.43 -22.76
CA LEU A 99 15.43 0.07 -22.99
C LEU A 99 14.28 -0.93 -23.22
N SER A 100 13.20 -0.86 -22.43
CA SER A 100 12.04 -1.73 -22.64
C SER A 100 11.26 -1.43 -23.93
N GLU A 101 11.16 -0.16 -24.33
CA GLU A 101 10.40 0.25 -25.52
C GLU A 101 11.20 0.08 -26.83
N TYR A 102 12.48 0.41 -26.82
CA TYR A 102 13.31 0.53 -28.03
C TYR A 102 14.47 -0.48 -28.09
N GLY A 103 14.77 -1.20 -27.01
CA GLY A 103 15.75 -2.29 -27.00
C GLY A 103 17.22 -1.89 -26.92
N GLU A 104 17.57 -0.60 -26.97
CA GLU A 104 18.96 -0.12 -26.92
C GLU A 104 19.10 1.16 -26.08
N ILE A 105 20.12 1.19 -25.20
CA ILE A 105 20.66 2.39 -24.55
C ILE A 105 22.12 2.52 -24.99
N THR A 106 22.53 3.73 -25.36
CA THR A 106 23.88 4.00 -25.89
C THR A 106 24.89 4.48 -24.85
N VAL A 107 24.43 4.77 -23.62
CA VAL A 107 25.22 5.33 -22.52
C VAL A 107 25.62 4.23 -21.54
N GLY A 108 26.85 4.27 -21.02
CA GLY A 108 27.31 3.32 -20.01
C GLY A 108 26.71 3.57 -18.61
N ASN A 109 26.68 2.53 -17.75
CA ASN A 109 26.13 2.64 -16.40
C ASN A 109 26.84 3.70 -15.52
N GLU A 110 28.18 3.67 -15.51
CA GLU A 110 28.98 4.68 -14.78
C GLU A 110 28.86 6.07 -15.40
N GLU A 111 28.79 6.14 -16.73
CA GLU A 111 28.66 7.41 -17.46
C GLU A 111 27.35 8.13 -17.11
N ILE A 112 26.23 7.41 -17.10
CA ILE A 112 24.93 8.02 -16.77
C ILE A 112 24.88 8.47 -15.30
N LEU A 113 25.41 7.67 -14.35
CA LEU A 113 25.44 8.05 -12.94
C LEU A 113 26.32 9.28 -12.70
N ARG A 114 27.50 9.34 -13.34
CA ARG A 114 28.36 10.54 -13.27
C ARG A 114 27.67 11.76 -13.86
N PHE A 115 26.96 11.60 -14.98
CA PHE A 115 26.21 12.69 -15.58
C PHE A 115 25.08 13.19 -14.67
N GLN A 116 24.27 12.29 -14.09
CA GLN A 116 23.23 12.64 -13.12
C GLN A 116 23.83 13.38 -11.91
N HIS A 117 24.98 12.91 -11.42
CA HIS A 117 25.71 13.60 -10.37
C HIS A 117 26.18 15.00 -10.81
N GLU A 118 26.77 15.13 -12.01
CA GLU A 118 27.30 16.39 -12.56
C GLU A 118 26.21 17.46 -12.73
N ILE A 119 25.04 17.08 -13.25
CA ILE A 119 23.92 18.02 -13.43
C ILE A 119 23.20 18.38 -12.13
N GLY A 120 23.59 17.80 -10.99
CA GLY A 120 23.00 18.14 -9.70
C GLY A 120 21.75 17.36 -9.33
N ALA A 121 21.54 16.13 -9.85
CA ALA A 121 20.44 15.29 -9.39
C ALA A 121 20.62 14.89 -7.92
N ASP A 122 19.51 14.75 -7.19
CA ASP A 122 19.53 14.42 -5.76
C ASP A 122 19.42 12.93 -5.51
N VAL A 123 18.71 12.22 -6.38
CA VAL A 123 18.63 10.76 -6.41
C VAL A 123 18.91 10.28 -7.83
N GLY A 124 20.03 9.59 -8.00
CA GLY A 124 20.43 8.97 -9.26
C GLY A 124 19.87 7.56 -9.40
N THR A 125 19.79 7.07 -10.64
CA THR A 125 19.40 5.69 -10.94
C THR A 125 20.43 5.08 -11.88
N PRO A 126 20.98 3.89 -11.58
CA PRO A 126 21.79 3.12 -12.51
C PRO A 126 20.91 2.55 -13.63
N ILE A 127 21.54 2.07 -14.70
CA ILE A 127 20.83 1.38 -15.78
C ILE A 127 20.46 -0.02 -15.30
N ASP A 128 19.18 -0.36 -15.27
CA ASP A 128 18.69 -1.70 -14.99
C ASP A 128 18.04 -2.34 -16.23
N VAL A 129 17.74 -3.63 -16.17
CA VAL A 129 17.03 -4.34 -17.23
C VAL A 129 15.60 -4.64 -16.76
N PRO A 130 14.59 -3.87 -17.22
CA PRO A 130 13.20 -4.09 -16.84
C PRO A 130 12.62 -5.30 -17.58
N THR A 131 12.88 -6.49 -17.04
CA THR A 131 12.34 -7.74 -17.60
C THR A 131 10.81 -7.68 -17.63
N PRO A 132 10.18 -7.90 -18.81
CA PRO A 132 8.72 -7.89 -18.92
C PRO A 132 8.06 -8.92 -18.01
N PRO A 133 6.80 -8.71 -17.60
CA PRO A 133 6.02 -9.74 -16.92
C PRO A 133 5.94 -11.04 -17.72
N ASP A 134 5.86 -12.17 -17.02
CA ASP A 134 5.73 -13.52 -17.58
C ASP A 134 6.88 -13.95 -18.52
N ALA A 135 8.03 -13.27 -18.43
CA ALA A 135 9.25 -13.72 -19.08
C ALA A 135 9.64 -15.12 -18.55
N ASP A 136 10.22 -15.95 -19.41
CA ASP A 136 10.72 -17.24 -18.97
C ASP A 136 11.81 -17.08 -17.90
N ARG A 137 11.95 -18.11 -17.04
CA ARG A 137 12.86 -18.05 -15.89
C ARG A 137 14.30 -17.79 -16.33
N GLU A 138 14.72 -18.34 -17.47
CA GLU A 138 16.08 -18.20 -18.00
C GLU A 138 16.36 -16.76 -18.43
N GLN A 139 15.41 -16.10 -19.10
CA GLN A 139 15.49 -14.69 -19.43
C GLN A 139 15.52 -13.83 -18.17
N ALA A 140 14.62 -14.07 -17.22
CA ALA A 140 14.57 -13.30 -15.99
C ALA A 140 15.88 -13.40 -15.18
N GLU A 141 16.52 -14.57 -15.14
CA GLU A 141 17.84 -14.74 -14.50
C GLU A 141 18.95 -13.97 -15.19
N ARG A 142 19.02 -14.03 -16.53
CA ARG A 142 20.06 -13.33 -17.31
C ARG A 142 19.93 -11.81 -17.18
N ASP A 143 18.72 -11.31 -17.30
CA ASP A 143 18.43 -9.88 -17.18
C ASP A 143 18.72 -9.40 -15.74
N LEU A 144 18.31 -10.18 -14.74
CA LEU A 144 18.58 -9.88 -13.33
C LEU A 144 20.09 -9.87 -13.03
N ALA A 145 20.85 -10.85 -13.52
CA ALA A 145 22.30 -10.89 -13.34
C ALA A 145 22.97 -9.62 -13.91
N THR A 146 22.50 -9.14 -15.06
CA THR A 146 22.97 -7.88 -15.65
C THR A 146 22.65 -6.68 -14.76
N THR A 147 21.45 -6.63 -14.18
CA THR A 147 21.08 -5.59 -13.22
C THR A 147 21.95 -5.64 -11.97
N GLN A 148 22.19 -6.83 -11.40
CA GLN A 148 23.05 -7.02 -10.22
C GLN A 148 24.48 -6.54 -10.45
N GLU A 149 25.10 -6.93 -11.57
CA GLU A 149 26.44 -6.45 -11.95
C GLU A 149 26.50 -4.90 -12.04
N ARG A 150 25.41 -4.26 -12.49
CA ARG A 150 25.33 -2.79 -12.60
C ARG A 150 25.08 -2.11 -11.27
N LEU A 151 24.38 -2.76 -10.33
CA LEU A 151 24.23 -2.26 -8.96
C LEU A 151 25.59 -2.30 -8.22
N GLU A 152 26.32 -3.40 -8.34
CA GLU A 152 27.69 -3.51 -7.79
C GLU A 152 28.63 -2.45 -8.39
N ALA A 153 28.53 -2.21 -9.69
CA ALA A 153 29.30 -1.15 -10.34
C ALA A 153 28.87 0.25 -9.89
N ALA A 154 27.58 0.48 -9.64
CA ALA A 154 27.04 1.75 -9.17
C ALA A 154 27.53 2.10 -7.76
N GLU A 155 27.60 1.11 -6.86
CA GLU A 155 28.14 1.27 -5.49
C GLU A 155 29.59 1.78 -5.49
N ALA A 156 30.38 1.44 -6.51
CA ALA A 156 31.76 1.88 -6.64
C ALA A 156 31.92 3.32 -7.20
N VAL A 157 30.84 3.96 -7.67
CA VAL A 157 30.89 5.31 -8.22
C VAL A 157 30.79 6.33 -7.09
N ASP A 158 31.79 7.22 -6.98
CA ASP A 158 31.74 8.35 -6.07
C ASP A 158 30.73 9.39 -6.57
N VAL A 159 29.59 9.47 -5.88
CA VAL A 159 28.48 10.38 -6.16
C VAL A 159 28.23 11.39 -5.03
N GLY A 160 29.17 11.51 -4.08
CA GLY A 160 29.04 12.42 -2.94
C GLY A 160 27.75 12.19 -2.13
N ASP A 161 27.01 13.27 -1.88
CA ASP A 161 25.76 13.26 -1.10
C ASP A 161 24.50 12.89 -1.91
N MET A 162 24.65 12.56 -3.20
CA MET A 162 23.55 12.10 -4.05
C MET A 162 23.16 10.68 -3.65
N LEU A 163 21.87 10.45 -3.38
CA LEU A 163 21.35 9.10 -3.14
C LEU A 163 21.30 8.30 -4.43
N VAL A 164 21.30 6.98 -4.32
CA VAL A 164 21.22 6.10 -5.49
C VAL A 164 20.12 5.06 -5.33
N ASN A 165 19.27 4.97 -6.35
CA ASN A 165 18.27 3.92 -6.51
C ASN A 165 18.94 2.56 -6.79
N ALA A 166 18.39 1.49 -6.23
CA ALA A 166 18.77 0.10 -6.48
C ALA A 166 17.55 -0.68 -7.02
N PRO A 167 17.27 -0.64 -8.34
CA PRO A 167 16.10 -1.29 -8.90
C PRO A 167 16.06 -2.80 -8.68
N VAL A 168 15.00 -3.28 -8.04
CA VAL A 168 14.64 -4.68 -7.85
C VAL A 168 13.87 -5.17 -9.07
N GLN A 169 14.49 -6.08 -9.81
CA GLN A 169 13.93 -6.74 -10.99
C GLN A 169 13.66 -8.24 -10.74
N GLY A 170 13.17 -8.97 -11.75
CA GLY A 170 12.86 -10.40 -11.63
C GLY A 170 11.52 -10.83 -12.23
N SER A 171 10.90 -9.99 -13.08
CA SER A 171 9.63 -10.29 -13.75
C SER A 171 8.52 -10.66 -12.73
N THR A 172 7.67 -11.64 -13.02
CA THR A 172 6.60 -12.15 -12.15
C THR A 172 7.03 -13.39 -11.35
N HIS A 173 8.34 -13.61 -11.14
CA HIS A 173 8.88 -14.72 -10.34
C HIS A 173 9.15 -14.28 -8.89
N PRO A 174 8.35 -14.70 -7.90
CA PRO A 174 8.47 -14.20 -6.52
C PRO A 174 9.81 -14.51 -5.85
N ASP A 175 10.39 -15.68 -6.13
CA ASP A 175 11.69 -16.09 -5.60
C ASP A 175 12.83 -15.24 -6.15
N LEU A 176 12.76 -14.84 -7.43
CA LEU A 176 13.71 -13.90 -8.00
C LEU A 176 13.57 -12.50 -7.41
N ARG A 177 12.35 -12.03 -7.19
CA ARG A 177 12.10 -10.70 -6.61
C ARG A 177 12.66 -10.58 -5.20
N GLU A 178 12.47 -11.60 -4.38
CA GLU A 178 13.02 -11.66 -3.03
C GLU A 178 14.56 -11.69 -3.05
N ALA A 179 15.18 -12.56 -3.85
CA ALA A 179 16.63 -12.63 -3.97
C ALA A 179 17.26 -11.36 -4.57
N ALA A 180 16.58 -10.72 -5.54
CA ALA A 180 16.99 -9.45 -6.11
C ALA A 180 16.96 -8.32 -5.07
N ALA A 181 15.93 -8.29 -4.25
CA ALA A 181 15.80 -7.32 -3.16
C ALA A 181 16.86 -7.54 -2.07
N GLU A 182 17.13 -8.79 -1.67
CA GLU A 182 18.22 -9.11 -0.72
C GLU A 182 19.58 -8.66 -1.25
N HIS A 183 19.86 -8.90 -2.54
CA HIS A 183 21.08 -8.43 -3.18
C HIS A 183 21.17 -6.91 -3.19
N ALA A 184 20.10 -6.23 -3.66
CA ALA A 184 20.05 -4.77 -3.70
C ALA A 184 20.24 -4.17 -2.31
N TYR A 185 19.55 -4.67 -1.29
CA TYR A 185 19.67 -4.24 0.11
C TYR A 185 21.05 -4.52 0.70
N GLY A 186 21.74 -5.55 0.21
CA GLY A 186 23.12 -5.86 0.56
C GLY A 186 24.15 -4.89 -0.04
N THR A 187 23.76 -4.07 -1.03
CA THR A 187 24.60 -2.98 -1.54
C THR A 187 24.56 -1.76 -0.60
N GLY A 188 25.52 -0.85 -0.76
CA GLY A 188 25.54 0.42 -0.06
C GLY A 188 24.52 1.46 -0.52
N LEU A 189 23.66 1.14 -1.50
CA LEU A 189 22.69 2.05 -2.14
C LEU A 189 21.46 2.30 -1.23
N ASP A 190 20.62 3.28 -1.60
CA ASP A 190 19.79 3.99 -0.62
C ASP A 190 18.27 3.77 -0.77
N VAL A 191 17.77 3.70 -2.01
CA VAL A 191 16.33 3.62 -2.31
C VAL A 191 16.05 2.41 -3.19
N PHE A 192 14.95 1.68 -2.97
CA PHE A 192 14.71 0.37 -3.60
C PHE A 192 13.49 0.38 -4.52
N PRO A 193 13.64 0.83 -5.78
CA PRO A 193 12.56 0.73 -6.75
C PRO A 193 12.17 -0.70 -7.11
N VAL A 194 10.89 -1.01 -7.14
CA VAL A 194 10.36 -2.25 -7.70
C VAL A 194 9.99 -2.00 -9.17
N GLY A 195 10.83 -2.49 -10.08
CA GLY A 195 10.73 -2.22 -11.52
C GLY A 195 9.95 -3.27 -12.32
N GLY A 196 9.71 -2.98 -13.61
CA GLY A 196 8.97 -3.86 -14.52
C GLY A 196 7.44 -3.86 -14.31
N MET A 197 6.92 -2.89 -13.56
CA MET A 197 5.52 -2.88 -13.09
C MET A 197 4.54 -2.22 -14.05
N VAL A 198 5.00 -1.32 -14.92
CA VAL A 198 4.16 -0.54 -15.85
C VAL A 198 3.21 -1.43 -16.68
N PRO A 199 3.65 -2.55 -17.29
CA PRO A 199 2.74 -3.41 -18.05
C PRO A 199 1.67 -4.07 -17.17
N LEU A 200 1.98 -4.43 -15.92
CA LEU A 200 1.01 -4.99 -14.98
C LEU A 200 -0.03 -3.94 -14.56
N LEU A 201 0.43 -2.73 -14.24
CA LEU A 201 -0.42 -1.61 -13.84
C LEU A 201 -1.39 -1.20 -14.97
N ASN A 202 -0.88 -1.08 -16.20
CA ASN A 202 -1.70 -0.78 -17.38
C ASN A 202 -2.64 -1.93 -17.75
N GLY A 203 -2.23 -3.17 -17.47
CA GLY A 203 -3.02 -4.38 -17.70
C GLY A 203 -4.05 -4.68 -16.61
N TYR A 204 -4.18 -3.84 -15.58
CA TYR A 204 -5.04 -4.07 -14.41
C TYR A 204 -4.73 -5.42 -13.73
N ARG A 205 -3.47 -5.85 -13.72
CA ARG A 205 -3.02 -7.09 -13.06
C ARG A 205 -2.58 -6.81 -11.63
N TYR A 206 -3.48 -6.22 -10.82
CA TYR A 206 -3.11 -5.74 -9.48
C TYR A 206 -2.82 -6.86 -8.49
N GLY A 207 -3.35 -8.08 -8.69
CA GLY A 207 -2.91 -9.28 -7.96
C GLY A 207 -1.40 -9.50 -8.10
N ASP A 208 -0.93 -9.61 -9.35
CA ASP A 208 0.50 -9.81 -9.65
C ASP A 208 1.37 -8.64 -9.15
N VAL A 209 0.87 -7.40 -9.23
CA VAL A 209 1.57 -6.23 -8.66
C VAL A 209 1.83 -6.43 -7.17
N ILE A 210 0.79 -6.82 -6.42
CA ILE A 210 0.90 -7.01 -4.97
C ILE A 210 1.76 -8.21 -4.62
N GLU A 211 1.66 -9.33 -5.35
CA GLU A 211 2.55 -10.48 -5.16
C GLU A 211 4.03 -10.12 -5.37
N VAL A 212 4.33 -9.36 -6.42
CA VAL A 212 5.70 -8.90 -6.72
C VAL A 212 6.22 -7.94 -5.64
N VAL A 213 5.40 -6.98 -5.19
CA VAL A 213 5.79 -6.05 -4.11
C VAL A 213 6.00 -6.79 -2.79
N LEU A 214 5.09 -7.70 -2.42
CA LEU A 214 5.22 -8.50 -1.21
C LEU A 214 6.44 -9.42 -1.26
N ALA A 215 6.83 -9.87 -2.45
CA ALA A 215 8.06 -10.64 -2.64
C ALA A 215 9.32 -9.80 -2.52
N ALA A 216 9.38 -8.66 -3.22
CA ALA A 216 10.51 -7.74 -3.12
C ALA A 216 10.73 -7.28 -1.67
N THR A 217 9.67 -6.85 -0.99
CA THR A 217 9.78 -6.39 0.41
C THR A 217 10.24 -7.49 1.37
N ARG A 218 10.18 -8.80 1.04
CA ARG A 218 10.72 -9.85 1.94
C ARG A 218 12.24 -9.80 2.03
N GLY A 219 12.90 -9.37 0.95
CA GLY A 219 14.35 -9.21 0.90
C GLY A 219 14.86 -7.86 1.43
N LEU A 220 13.97 -6.98 1.90
CA LEU A 220 14.31 -5.63 2.36
C LEU A 220 14.14 -5.48 3.88
N GLY A 221 14.99 -4.65 4.49
CA GLY A 221 14.82 -4.21 5.87
C GLY A 221 13.70 -3.17 6.06
N ALA A 222 13.32 -2.93 7.31
CA ALA A 222 12.31 -1.92 7.66
C ALA A 222 12.79 -0.47 7.45
N ASP A 223 14.09 -0.29 7.25
CA ASP A 223 14.80 0.96 6.95
C ASP A 223 14.98 1.21 5.44
N ALA A 224 14.56 0.28 4.57
CA ALA A 224 14.65 0.43 3.12
C ALA A 224 13.40 1.11 2.56
N PRO A 225 13.45 2.34 2.01
CA PRO A 225 12.31 2.95 1.33
C PRO A 225 12.03 2.26 -0.01
N VAL A 226 10.77 1.91 -0.26
CA VAL A 226 10.32 1.12 -1.41
C VAL A 226 9.62 2.03 -2.41
N HIS A 227 10.15 2.08 -3.64
CA HIS A 227 9.58 2.90 -4.72
C HIS A 227 8.85 2.02 -5.74
N LEU A 228 7.53 2.14 -5.87
CA LEU A 228 6.79 1.43 -6.92
C LEU A 228 6.87 2.17 -8.26
N PHE A 229 7.80 1.75 -9.13
CA PHE A 229 8.05 2.44 -10.40
C PHE A 229 6.84 2.46 -11.33
N GLY A 230 6.50 3.66 -11.80
CA GLY A 230 5.44 3.93 -12.77
C GLY A 230 4.01 3.90 -12.21
N ALA A 231 3.83 3.68 -10.90
CA ALA A 231 2.52 3.73 -10.27
C ALA A 231 2.11 5.18 -9.95
N GLY A 232 1.10 5.70 -10.68
CA GLY A 232 0.53 7.02 -10.38
C GLY A 232 -0.96 7.17 -10.52
N HIS A 233 -1.69 6.07 -10.72
CA HIS A 233 -3.14 6.13 -10.73
C HIS A 233 -3.65 6.08 -9.27
N PRO A 234 -4.40 7.09 -8.79
CA PRO A 234 -4.77 7.20 -7.37
C PRO A 234 -5.49 5.99 -6.80
N MET A 235 -6.28 5.29 -7.61
CA MET A 235 -6.95 4.04 -7.21
C MET A 235 -6.03 2.97 -6.60
N THR A 236 -4.73 2.96 -6.92
CA THR A 236 -3.81 1.92 -6.44
C THR A 236 -3.06 2.30 -5.17
N PHE A 237 -3.03 3.58 -4.78
CA PHE A 237 -2.15 4.07 -3.71
C PHE A 237 -2.41 3.40 -2.37
N ALA A 238 -3.67 3.33 -1.91
CA ALA A 238 -3.99 2.71 -0.63
C ALA A 238 -3.51 1.24 -0.55
N LEU A 239 -3.75 0.47 -1.62
CA LEU A 239 -3.37 -0.94 -1.67
C LEU A 239 -1.86 -1.14 -1.78
N ALA A 240 -1.17 -0.34 -2.59
CA ALA A 240 0.28 -0.39 -2.72
C ALA A 240 0.99 0.01 -1.43
N VAL A 241 0.52 1.06 -0.74
CA VAL A 241 1.03 1.44 0.59
C VAL A 241 0.80 0.32 1.58
N ALA A 242 -0.40 -0.29 1.61
CA ALA A 242 -0.68 -1.41 2.49
C ALA A 242 0.15 -2.68 2.20
N ALA A 243 0.81 -2.75 1.05
CA ALA A 243 1.79 -3.79 0.69
C ALA A 243 3.25 -3.40 1.01
N GLY A 244 3.50 -2.16 1.45
CA GLY A 244 4.81 -1.67 1.88
C GLY A 244 5.49 -0.65 0.97
N CYS A 245 4.79 -0.06 0.00
CA CYS A 245 5.36 0.98 -0.87
C CYS A 245 5.35 2.38 -0.20
N ASP A 246 6.44 3.13 -0.38
CA ASP A 246 6.65 4.47 0.17
C ASP A 246 6.69 5.56 -0.91
N LEU A 247 7.25 5.24 -2.08
CA LEU A 247 7.40 6.21 -3.16
C LEU A 247 6.65 5.76 -4.40
N PHE A 248 6.09 6.72 -5.10
CA PHE A 248 5.32 6.56 -6.31
C PHE A 248 5.83 7.55 -7.34
N ASP A 249 5.90 7.18 -8.61
CA ASP A 249 6.17 8.11 -9.69
C ASP A 249 5.25 7.87 -10.88
N SER A 250 4.88 8.95 -11.58
CA SER A 250 4.12 8.77 -12.81
C SER A 250 4.00 9.98 -13.71
N ALA A 251 3.94 9.68 -15.01
CA ALA A 251 3.46 10.57 -16.06
C ALA A 251 1.94 10.46 -16.28
N ALA A 252 1.23 9.57 -15.55
CA ALA A 252 -0.18 9.29 -15.79
C ALA A 252 -1.06 10.54 -15.73
N TYR A 253 -0.79 11.47 -14.80
CA TYR A 253 -1.57 12.71 -14.68
C TYR A 253 -1.61 13.51 -16.00
N ALA A 254 -0.47 13.58 -16.70
CA ALA A 254 -0.33 14.30 -17.97
C ALA A 254 -0.72 13.45 -19.17
N LEU A 255 -0.31 12.18 -19.21
CA LEU A 255 -0.64 11.26 -20.32
C LEU A 255 -2.15 11.06 -20.43
N TYR A 256 -2.84 10.86 -19.30
CA TYR A 256 -4.29 10.68 -19.30
C TYR A 256 -4.98 11.98 -19.70
N ALA A 257 -4.51 13.13 -19.20
CA ALA A 257 -5.06 14.41 -19.57
C ALA A 257 -4.96 14.71 -21.08
N ARG A 258 -3.86 14.29 -21.73
CA ARG A 258 -3.67 14.43 -23.18
C ARG A 258 -4.67 13.61 -24.00
N ASP A 259 -5.10 12.49 -23.44
CA ASP A 259 -6.12 11.61 -24.02
C ASP A 259 -7.55 11.99 -23.57
N ASP A 260 -7.74 13.19 -23.01
CA ASP A 260 -9.03 13.65 -22.44
C ASP A 260 -9.58 12.70 -21.36
N ARG A 261 -8.69 12.10 -20.55
CA ARG A 261 -9.04 11.19 -19.44
C ARG A 261 -8.94 11.89 -18.08
N TYR A 262 -9.96 11.65 -17.26
CA TYR A 262 -10.21 12.20 -15.93
C TYR A 262 -10.01 11.12 -14.87
N LEU A 263 -9.02 11.31 -13.99
CA LEU A 263 -8.71 10.36 -12.92
C LEU A 263 -9.63 10.54 -11.70
N THR A 264 -9.94 9.42 -11.06
CA THR A 264 -10.62 9.34 -9.76
C THR A 264 -9.95 8.28 -8.89
N VAL A 265 -10.29 8.24 -7.60
CA VAL A 265 -9.86 7.18 -6.69
C VAL A 265 -10.50 5.82 -6.99
N ALA A 266 -11.50 5.76 -7.87
CA ALA A 266 -12.18 4.52 -8.27
C ALA A 266 -11.80 4.03 -9.66
N GLY A 267 -11.07 4.83 -10.45
CA GLY A 267 -10.73 4.52 -11.83
C GLY A 267 -10.61 5.76 -12.70
N THR A 268 -10.73 5.58 -14.00
CA THR A 268 -10.60 6.63 -15.01
C THR A 268 -11.89 6.78 -15.80
N HIS A 269 -12.25 8.02 -16.14
CA HIS A 269 -13.35 8.32 -17.05
C HIS A 269 -12.83 9.06 -18.28
N ALA A 270 -13.42 8.83 -19.45
CA ALA A 270 -13.26 9.75 -20.57
C ALA A 270 -14.06 11.03 -20.27
N LEU A 271 -13.50 12.20 -20.57
CA LEU A 271 -14.19 13.47 -20.36
C LEU A 271 -15.52 13.52 -21.12
N ASP A 272 -15.61 12.89 -22.28
CA ASP A 272 -16.84 12.81 -23.09
C ASP A 272 -17.99 12.07 -22.40
N ASP A 273 -17.69 11.16 -21.49
CA ASP A 273 -18.71 10.37 -20.78
C ASP A 273 -19.22 11.04 -19.49
N LEU A 274 -18.61 12.16 -19.07
CA LEU A 274 -18.95 12.82 -17.80
C LEU A 274 -20.13 13.79 -17.92
N GLU A 275 -21.20 13.52 -17.18
CA GLU A 275 -22.30 14.50 -17.00
C GLU A 275 -22.05 15.43 -15.80
N TYR A 276 -21.23 14.98 -14.84
CA TYR A 276 -20.84 15.73 -13.65
C TYR A 276 -19.35 15.54 -13.38
N LEU A 277 -18.68 16.56 -12.84
CA LEU A 277 -17.34 16.42 -12.30
C LEU A 277 -17.45 15.89 -10.87
N LEU A 278 -16.72 14.81 -10.56
CA LEU A 278 -16.86 14.04 -9.32
C LEU A 278 -15.87 14.49 -8.23
N CYS A 279 -15.43 15.74 -8.28
CA CYS A 279 -14.38 16.28 -7.42
C CYS A 279 -14.71 17.74 -7.04
N ALA A 280 -14.11 18.19 -5.94
CA ALA A 280 -14.22 19.56 -5.44
C ALA A 280 -12.88 20.33 -5.53
N CYS A 281 -11.96 19.91 -6.39
CA CYS A 281 -10.72 20.63 -6.65
C CYS A 281 -11.00 21.94 -7.42
N PRO A 282 -10.07 22.92 -7.42
CA PRO A 282 -10.24 24.20 -8.10
C PRO A 282 -10.72 24.08 -9.56
N VAL A 283 -10.19 23.10 -10.30
CA VAL A 283 -10.65 22.83 -11.69
C VAL A 283 -12.12 22.42 -11.73
N CYS A 284 -12.53 21.50 -10.86
CA CYS A 284 -13.88 20.95 -10.89
C CYS A 284 -14.94 21.90 -10.31
N THR A 285 -14.54 22.85 -9.47
CA THR A 285 -15.45 23.91 -8.96
C THR A 285 -15.64 25.04 -9.97
N ASP A 286 -14.62 25.32 -10.79
CA ASP A 286 -14.63 26.43 -11.75
C ASP A 286 -15.20 26.02 -13.13
N HIS A 287 -15.31 24.71 -13.40
CA HIS A 287 -15.73 24.18 -14.68
C HIS A 287 -16.89 23.20 -14.58
N THR A 288 -17.58 22.99 -15.71
CA THR A 288 -18.48 21.86 -15.95
C THR A 288 -17.84 20.91 -16.96
N PRO A 289 -18.32 19.65 -17.13
CA PRO A 289 -17.76 18.76 -18.16
C PRO A 289 -17.87 19.37 -19.56
N ALA A 290 -19.03 19.94 -19.91
CA ALA A 290 -19.21 20.66 -21.18
C ALA A 290 -18.28 21.88 -21.30
N GLY A 291 -18.03 22.59 -20.20
CA GLY A 291 -17.09 23.70 -20.14
C GLY A 291 -15.65 23.27 -20.42
N LEU A 292 -15.21 22.13 -19.86
CA LEU A 292 -13.88 21.57 -20.16
C LEU A 292 -13.77 21.12 -21.61
N ARG A 293 -14.77 20.40 -22.17
CA ARG A 293 -14.77 19.98 -23.58
C ARG A 293 -14.71 21.15 -24.55
N ALA A 294 -15.32 22.28 -24.18
CA ALA A 294 -15.32 23.49 -25.01
C ALA A 294 -13.98 24.24 -25.01
N LEU A 295 -13.04 23.90 -24.11
CA LEU A 295 -11.68 24.45 -24.14
C LEU A 295 -10.91 23.92 -25.35
N ALA A 296 -9.98 24.74 -25.85
CA ALA A 296 -8.98 24.27 -26.80
C ALA A 296 -8.08 23.19 -26.18
N ASP A 297 -7.44 22.37 -27.02
CA ASP A 297 -6.75 21.15 -26.59
C ASP A 297 -5.69 21.41 -25.50
N ARG A 298 -4.80 22.40 -25.68
CA ARG A 298 -3.76 22.70 -24.68
C ARG A 298 -4.32 23.15 -23.32
N PRO A 299 -5.22 24.15 -23.24
CA PRO A 299 -5.89 24.48 -21.97
C PRO A 299 -6.66 23.30 -21.37
N ARG A 300 -7.32 22.48 -22.19
CA ARG A 300 -8.07 21.30 -21.72
C ARG A 300 -7.14 20.26 -21.09
N GLU A 301 -6.07 19.89 -21.78
CA GLU A 301 -5.02 19.00 -21.28
C GLU A 301 -4.45 19.51 -19.95
N ARG A 302 -4.08 20.80 -19.89
CA ARG A 302 -3.56 21.39 -18.64
C ARG A 302 -4.56 21.28 -17.49
N ARG A 303 -5.83 21.64 -17.70
CA ARG A 303 -6.86 21.57 -16.64
C ARG A 303 -7.13 20.14 -16.17
N LEU A 304 -7.16 19.18 -17.10
CA LEU A 304 -7.29 17.77 -16.73
C LEU A 304 -6.07 17.28 -15.96
N ALA A 305 -4.87 17.69 -16.34
CA ALA A 305 -3.64 17.34 -15.62
C ALA A 305 -3.62 17.92 -14.20
N GLU A 306 -4.02 19.19 -14.03
CA GLU A 306 -4.19 19.84 -12.71
C GLU A 306 -5.22 19.08 -11.86
N HIS A 307 -6.37 18.70 -12.42
CA HIS A 307 -7.35 17.87 -11.73
C HIS A 307 -6.76 16.51 -11.32
N ASN A 308 -6.10 15.82 -12.25
CA ASN A 308 -5.51 14.50 -12.01
C ASN A 308 -4.49 14.54 -10.86
N LEU A 309 -3.65 15.58 -10.81
CA LEU A 309 -2.71 15.81 -9.71
C LEU A 309 -3.46 16.08 -8.39
N HIS A 310 -4.49 16.92 -8.39
CA HIS A 310 -5.27 17.19 -7.18
C HIS A 310 -5.87 15.90 -6.57
N VAL A 311 -6.40 15.01 -7.41
CA VAL A 311 -6.92 13.72 -6.94
C VAL A 311 -5.80 12.85 -6.37
N SER A 312 -4.67 12.74 -7.07
CA SER A 312 -3.54 11.92 -6.63
C SER A 312 -2.96 12.38 -5.28
N TYR A 313 -2.68 13.67 -5.13
CA TYR A 313 -2.17 14.22 -3.87
C TYR A 313 -3.21 14.17 -2.75
N ALA A 314 -4.50 14.37 -3.05
CA ALA A 314 -5.56 14.23 -2.04
C ALA A 314 -5.70 12.78 -1.55
N GLU A 315 -5.55 11.80 -2.44
CA GLU A 315 -5.59 10.39 -2.05
C GLU A 315 -4.37 10.02 -1.20
N LEU A 316 -3.16 10.47 -1.54
CA LEU A 316 -2.00 10.25 -0.67
C LEU A 316 -2.18 10.86 0.72
N ARG A 317 -2.69 12.09 0.83
CA ARG A 317 -3.04 12.65 2.16
C ARG A 317 -4.07 11.81 2.91
N THR A 318 -5.04 11.24 2.20
CA THR A 318 -6.05 10.34 2.79
C THR A 318 -5.40 9.05 3.29
N VAL A 319 -4.49 8.46 2.52
CA VAL A 319 -3.72 7.27 2.90
C VAL A 319 -2.85 7.56 4.11
N LYS A 320 -2.12 8.68 4.13
CA LYS A 320 -1.28 9.10 5.27
C LYS A 320 -2.09 9.26 6.56
N GLN A 321 -3.25 9.91 6.47
CA GLN A 321 -4.17 10.02 7.62
C GLN A 321 -4.67 8.64 8.07
N ALA A 322 -4.94 7.73 7.14
CA ALA A 322 -5.41 6.39 7.47
C ALA A 322 -4.34 5.56 8.19
N VAL A 323 -3.07 5.64 7.76
CA VAL A 323 -1.93 5.02 8.49
C VAL A 323 -1.85 5.60 9.90
N ARG A 324 -1.81 6.93 10.02
CA ARG A 324 -1.73 7.64 11.32
C ARG A 324 -2.86 7.30 12.29
N SER A 325 -4.04 6.97 11.75
CA SER A 325 -5.23 6.65 12.55
C SER A 325 -5.39 5.15 12.79
N GLY A 326 -4.56 4.31 12.17
CA GLY A 326 -4.71 2.85 12.22
C GLY A 326 -5.97 2.34 11.51
N THR A 327 -6.33 2.96 10.39
CA THR A 327 -7.52 2.61 9.58
C THR A 327 -7.22 2.39 8.09
N LEU A 328 -5.95 2.12 7.76
CA LEU A 328 -5.48 1.88 6.39
C LEU A 328 -6.20 0.68 5.77
N LEU A 329 -6.36 -0.42 6.50
CA LEU A 329 -7.02 -1.61 5.97
C LEU A 329 -8.51 -1.35 5.65
N GLU A 330 -9.21 -0.53 6.43
CA GLU A 330 -10.56 -0.06 6.11
C GLU A 330 -10.58 0.84 4.87
N LEU A 331 -9.55 1.67 4.67
CA LEU A 331 -9.42 2.47 3.44
C LEU A 331 -9.19 1.57 2.22
N VAL A 332 -8.25 0.63 2.30
CA VAL A 332 -7.98 -0.37 1.25
C VAL A 332 -9.26 -1.12 0.90
N GLU A 333 -9.99 -1.58 1.92
CA GLU A 333 -11.23 -2.32 1.75
C GLU A 333 -12.29 -1.53 0.95
N ARG A 334 -12.41 -0.23 1.21
CA ARG A 334 -13.31 0.69 0.49
C ARG A 334 -12.83 0.95 -0.94
N ARG A 335 -11.53 1.14 -1.15
CA ARG A 335 -10.96 1.40 -2.49
C ARG A 335 -11.04 0.18 -3.39
N CYS A 336 -10.75 -1.01 -2.87
CA CYS A 336 -10.66 -2.21 -3.69
C CYS A 336 -12.02 -2.68 -4.22
N ARG A 337 -13.12 -2.29 -3.58
CA ARG A 337 -14.49 -2.53 -4.09
C ARG A 337 -14.88 -1.67 -5.29
N GLY A 338 -14.02 -0.75 -5.73
CA GLY A 338 -14.26 0.07 -6.92
C GLY A 338 -14.06 -0.67 -8.24
N HIS A 339 -13.27 -1.77 -8.26
CA HIS A 339 -12.92 -2.46 -9.50
C HIS A 339 -12.57 -3.95 -9.25
N PRO A 340 -13.01 -4.92 -10.09
CA PRO A 340 -12.70 -6.35 -9.89
C PRO A 340 -11.21 -6.66 -9.74
N ALA A 341 -10.35 -6.10 -10.61
CA ALA A 341 -8.92 -6.30 -10.48
C ALA A 341 -8.31 -5.79 -9.16
N MET A 342 -8.90 -4.76 -8.55
CA MET A 342 -8.44 -4.30 -7.24
C MET A 342 -8.83 -5.28 -6.13
N VAL A 343 -9.93 -6.03 -6.32
CA VAL A 343 -10.29 -7.15 -5.44
C VAL A 343 -9.21 -8.24 -5.54
N ASP A 344 -8.75 -8.60 -6.74
CA ASP A 344 -7.67 -9.58 -6.91
C ASP A 344 -6.39 -9.14 -6.16
N GLY A 345 -6.04 -7.85 -6.26
CA GLY A 345 -4.92 -7.28 -5.49
C GLY A 345 -5.11 -7.31 -3.98
N TYR A 346 -6.34 -7.08 -3.49
CA TYR A 346 -6.64 -7.15 -2.07
C TYR A 346 -6.61 -8.59 -1.53
N GLU A 347 -7.11 -9.55 -2.31
CA GLU A 347 -7.01 -10.97 -1.98
C GLU A 347 -5.54 -11.41 -1.86
N ALA A 348 -4.68 -11.01 -2.80
CA ALA A 348 -3.24 -11.26 -2.74
C ALA A 348 -2.58 -10.66 -1.48
N LEU A 349 -3.00 -9.46 -1.05
CA LEU A 349 -2.53 -8.86 0.21
C LEU A 349 -2.95 -9.71 1.42
N LEU A 350 -4.20 -10.15 1.46
CA LEU A 350 -4.74 -10.97 2.57
C LEU A 350 -4.23 -12.40 2.57
N ASP A 351 -3.73 -12.92 1.45
CA ASP A 351 -3.05 -14.22 1.38
C ASP A 351 -1.69 -14.18 2.12
N ALA A 352 -1.07 -13.00 2.23
CA ALA A 352 0.11 -12.76 3.06
C ALA A 352 -0.20 -12.46 4.55
N ALA A 353 -1.32 -12.98 5.07
CA ALA A 353 -1.83 -12.66 6.42
C ALA A 353 -0.80 -12.81 7.55
N ALA A 354 0.08 -13.82 7.49
CA ALA A 354 1.09 -14.03 8.54
C ALA A 354 2.12 -12.87 8.60
N ARG A 355 2.51 -12.35 7.43
CA ARG A 355 3.42 -11.21 7.34
C ARG A 355 2.72 -9.92 7.76
N LEU A 356 1.48 -9.74 7.29
CA LEU A 356 0.68 -8.58 7.66
C LEU A 356 0.46 -8.52 9.17
N GLU A 357 0.18 -9.66 9.83
CA GLU A 357 0.05 -9.74 11.29
C GLU A 357 1.34 -9.40 12.04
N ALA A 358 2.48 -9.90 11.55
CA ALA A 358 3.77 -9.67 12.18
C ALA A 358 4.21 -8.20 12.15
N ALA A 359 3.79 -7.44 11.14
CA ALA A 359 4.13 -6.01 10.99
C ALA A 359 3.08 -5.07 11.59
N ASP A 360 1.82 -5.50 11.66
CA ASP A 360 0.71 -4.66 12.09
C ASP A 360 0.82 -4.26 13.59
N PRO A 361 0.51 -3.00 13.97
CA PRO A 361 0.56 -2.56 15.35
C PRO A 361 -0.34 -3.38 16.28
N VAL A 362 0.15 -3.66 17.50
CA VAL A 362 -0.61 -4.44 18.50
C VAL A 362 -1.89 -3.73 18.94
N SER A 363 -1.91 -2.39 18.89
CA SER A 363 -3.06 -1.56 19.24
C SER A 363 -3.13 -0.38 18.29
N LYS A 364 -4.34 -0.06 17.81
CA LYS A 364 -4.59 1.06 16.91
C LYS A 364 -6.01 1.60 17.06
N GLY A 365 -6.50 2.38 16.10
CA GLY A 365 -7.88 2.90 16.07
C GLY A 365 -8.94 1.80 16.05
N THR A 366 -10.21 2.19 16.19
CA THR A 366 -11.33 1.25 16.23
C THR A 366 -11.39 0.36 14.99
N PHE A 367 -11.43 -0.96 15.21
CA PHE A 367 -11.60 -1.95 14.14
C PHE A 367 -13.04 -1.89 13.61
N PHE A 368 -13.20 -1.70 12.30
CA PHE A 368 -14.52 -1.75 11.66
C PHE A 368 -14.67 -3.03 10.83
N HIS A 369 -15.63 -3.89 11.19
CA HIS A 369 -15.97 -5.08 10.40
C HIS A 369 -16.88 -4.68 9.23
N LEU A 370 -16.30 -4.36 8.08
CA LEU A 370 -17.05 -3.87 6.92
C LEU A 370 -17.56 -4.99 5.99
N SER A 371 -16.94 -6.16 6.01
CA SER A 371 -17.31 -7.31 5.17
C SER A 371 -16.61 -8.60 5.58
N SER A 372 -16.83 -9.68 4.81
CA SER A 372 -16.18 -10.98 4.98
C SER A 372 -14.65 -10.92 4.98
N THR A 373 -14.03 -9.95 4.30
CA THR A 373 -12.56 -9.80 4.32
C THR A 373 -12.04 -9.32 5.67
N GLY A 374 -12.88 -8.64 6.47
CA GLY A 374 -12.55 -8.21 7.83
C GLY A 374 -12.16 -9.39 8.73
N ALA A 375 -12.74 -10.57 8.50
CA ALA A 375 -12.44 -11.79 9.23
C ALA A 375 -11.02 -12.35 8.96
N ARG A 376 -10.35 -11.89 7.90
CA ARG A 376 -8.98 -12.30 7.52
C ARG A 376 -7.90 -11.31 7.95
N ARG A 377 -8.28 -10.24 8.64
CA ARG A 377 -7.35 -9.18 9.03
C ARG A 377 -6.41 -9.59 10.18
N PRO A 378 -5.26 -8.88 10.33
CA PRO A 378 -4.26 -9.12 11.38
C PRO A 378 -4.83 -9.28 12.79
N GLU A 379 -5.78 -8.45 13.17
CA GLU A 379 -6.34 -8.39 14.52
C GLU A 379 -7.01 -9.70 14.92
N VAL A 380 -7.84 -10.23 14.01
CA VAL A 380 -8.57 -11.48 14.20
C VAL A 380 -7.58 -12.63 14.32
N ARG A 381 -6.61 -12.69 13.40
CA ARG A 381 -5.55 -13.71 13.42
C ARG A 381 -4.71 -13.64 14.71
N ARG A 382 -4.24 -12.45 15.06
CA ARG A 382 -3.41 -12.21 16.25
C ARG A 382 -4.12 -12.63 17.53
N HIS A 383 -5.41 -12.32 17.64
CA HIS A 383 -6.21 -12.77 18.77
C HIS A 383 -6.27 -14.30 18.81
N HIS A 384 -6.62 -14.95 17.70
CA HIS A 384 -6.64 -16.42 17.62
C HIS A 384 -5.30 -17.06 17.98
N ASP A 385 -4.17 -16.47 17.53
CA ASP A 385 -2.81 -16.94 17.81
C ASP A 385 -2.35 -16.64 19.27
N ARG A 386 -3.15 -15.91 20.06
CA ARG A 386 -2.90 -15.59 21.48
C ARG A 386 -3.86 -16.27 22.45
N LEU A 387 -4.89 -16.96 21.96
CA LEU A 387 -5.90 -17.63 22.81
C LEU A 387 -5.30 -18.66 23.75
N ASP A 388 -4.24 -19.35 23.33
CA ASP A 388 -3.51 -20.34 24.14
C ASP A 388 -2.72 -19.72 25.30
N ARG A 389 -2.57 -18.39 25.32
CA ARG A 389 -1.88 -17.64 26.39
C ARG A 389 -2.82 -17.20 27.50
N LEU A 390 -4.12 -17.29 27.28
CA LEU A 390 -5.14 -16.87 28.24
C LEU A 390 -5.46 -18.04 29.18
N PRO A 391 -5.32 -17.86 30.50
CA PRO A 391 -5.67 -18.91 31.46
C PRO A 391 -7.18 -19.15 31.41
N VAL A 392 -7.56 -20.43 31.49
CA VAL A 392 -8.94 -20.87 31.63
C VAL A 392 -9.12 -21.40 33.05
N ASP A 393 -10.08 -20.84 33.78
CA ASP A 393 -10.36 -21.22 35.15
C ASP A 393 -11.57 -22.16 35.21
N GLY A 394 -11.41 -23.32 35.87
CA GLY A 394 -12.48 -24.30 36.06
C GLY A 394 -12.53 -25.43 35.03
N ASP A 395 -13.53 -26.30 35.16
CA ASP A 395 -13.68 -27.52 34.37
C ASP A 395 -14.79 -27.39 33.31
N ALA A 396 -15.69 -26.41 33.45
CA ALA A 396 -16.78 -26.13 32.53
C ALA A 396 -16.89 -24.63 32.19
N VAL A 397 -16.67 -24.29 30.92
CA VAL A 397 -16.63 -22.91 30.43
C VAL A 397 -17.70 -22.67 29.38
N LEU A 398 -18.43 -21.56 29.54
CA LEU A 398 -19.39 -21.07 28.57
C LEU A 398 -18.76 -20.01 27.66
N LEU A 399 -18.88 -20.16 26.35
CA LEU A 399 -18.56 -19.13 25.35
C LEU A 399 -19.87 -18.54 24.86
N SER A 400 -20.18 -17.29 25.18
CA SER A 400 -21.55 -16.75 25.07
C SER A 400 -21.64 -15.43 24.27
N GLU A 401 -22.61 -15.37 23.34
CA GLU A 401 -23.13 -14.11 22.76
C GLU A 401 -24.20 -13.44 23.66
N GLY A 402 -24.46 -14.00 24.84
CA GLY A 402 -25.37 -13.48 25.86
C GLY A 402 -24.67 -13.29 27.22
N GLY A 403 -25.44 -13.05 28.27
CA GLY A 403 -24.94 -12.87 29.63
C GLY A 403 -24.32 -14.11 30.30
N ASP A 404 -23.81 -13.88 31.50
CA ASP A 404 -23.22 -14.91 32.37
C ASP A 404 -24.21 -16.01 32.76
N ASN A 405 -23.68 -17.19 33.07
CA ASN A 405 -24.50 -18.33 33.49
C ASN A 405 -23.86 -19.11 34.63
N ALA A 406 -24.51 -19.10 35.79
CA ALA A 406 -24.05 -19.76 37.02
C ALA A 406 -23.91 -21.29 36.95
N ARG A 407 -24.27 -21.93 35.83
CA ARG A 407 -24.03 -23.37 35.59
C ARG A 407 -22.59 -23.69 35.19
N PHE A 408 -21.82 -22.69 34.81
CA PHE A 408 -20.46 -22.82 34.32
C PHE A 408 -19.51 -22.17 35.33
N ASP A 409 -18.30 -22.70 35.42
CA ASP A 409 -17.26 -22.18 36.30
C ASP A 409 -16.78 -20.80 35.81
N GLU A 410 -16.79 -20.60 34.50
CA GLU A 410 -16.41 -19.36 33.83
C GLU A 410 -17.29 -19.08 32.60
N THR A 411 -17.55 -17.80 32.31
CA THR A 411 -18.19 -17.37 31.05
C THR A 411 -17.28 -16.41 30.30
N TRP A 412 -16.91 -16.79 29.08
CA TRP A 412 -16.21 -15.93 28.14
C TRP A 412 -17.20 -15.35 27.15
N ARG A 413 -16.92 -14.14 26.69
CA ARG A 413 -17.66 -13.54 25.58
C ARG A 413 -17.31 -14.26 24.31
N LEU A 414 -18.27 -14.35 23.40
CA LEU A 414 -18.11 -14.91 22.08
C LEU A 414 -18.54 -13.87 21.05
N GLU A 415 -17.62 -13.42 20.21
CA GLU A 415 -17.87 -12.26 19.37
C GLU A 415 -17.29 -12.43 17.96
N PRO A 416 -18.12 -12.64 16.93
CA PRO A 416 -17.60 -12.72 15.56
C PRO A 416 -17.13 -11.36 15.02
N PRO A 417 -16.00 -11.27 14.29
CA PRO A 417 -15.17 -12.38 13.81
C PRO A 417 -14.10 -12.90 14.78
N PHE A 418 -13.92 -12.28 15.95
CA PHE A 418 -12.83 -12.58 16.89
C PHE A 418 -12.97 -13.91 17.64
N GLY A 419 -14.19 -14.42 17.81
CA GLY A 419 -14.41 -15.61 18.62
C GLY A 419 -14.34 -15.32 20.13
N PRO A 420 -13.88 -16.28 20.95
CA PRO A 420 -14.02 -16.18 22.39
C PRO A 420 -12.97 -15.26 23.02
N TYR A 421 -13.32 -14.55 24.09
CA TYR A 421 -12.37 -13.82 24.94
C TYR A 421 -12.94 -13.62 26.36
N PRO A 422 -12.10 -13.54 27.41
CA PRO A 422 -12.56 -13.33 28.78
C PRO A 422 -13.14 -11.91 28.96
N PRO A 423 -14.17 -11.72 29.81
CA PRO A 423 -14.82 -10.41 29.99
C PRO A 423 -13.86 -9.27 30.40
N ALA A 424 -12.74 -9.60 31.04
CA ALA A 424 -11.70 -8.63 31.39
C ALA A 424 -11.06 -7.92 30.18
N LEU A 425 -11.24 -8.44 28.96
CA LEU A 425 -10.72 -7.84 27.73
C LEU A 425 -11.77 -7.03 26.95
N SER A 426 -13.02 -6.91 27.42
CA SER A 426 -14.10 -6.23 26.68
C SER A 426 -13.78 -4.79 26.28
N ASP A 427 -13.05 -4.06 27.11
CA ASP A 427 -12.63 -2.68 26.84
C ASP A 427 -11.26 -2.57 26.16
N SER A 428 -10.70 -3.70 25.73
CA SER A 428 -9.38 -3.77 25.09
C SER A 428 -9.50 -3.90 23.58
N TYR A 429 -8.59 -3.26 22.86
CA TYR A 429 -8.45 -3.47 21.42
C TYR A 429 -8.10 -4.94 21.10
N PRO A 430 -8.73 -5.60 20.10
CA PRO A 430 -9.71 -5.07 19.14
C PRO A 430 -11.20 -5.26 19.53
N PHE A 431 -11.53 -5.69 20.75
CA PHE A 431 -12.89 -6.06 21.16
C PHE A 431 -13.86 -4.89 21.30
N THR A 432 -13.36 -3.65 21.28
CA THR A 432 -14.19 -2.44 21.12
C THR A 432 -14.58 -2.17 19.66
N ALA A 433 -14.64 -3.22 18.83
CA ALA A 433 -14.88 -3.12 17.39
C ALA A 433 -16.31 -2.68 17.05
N GLU A 434 -16.44 -1.89 15.98
CA GLU A 434 -17.73 -1.57 15.39
C GLU A 434 -18.11 -2.62 14.35
N ARG A 435 -19.31 -3.18 14.51
CA ARG A 435 -19.78 -4.32 13.70
C ARG A 435 -21.23 -4.11 13.27
N PRO A 436 -21.62 -4.55 12.06
CA PRO A 436 -23.01 -4.52 11.67
C PRO A 436 -23.81 -5.56 12.46
N ALA A 437 -25.08 -5.25 12.75
CA ALA A 437 -25.99 -6.21 13.38
C ALA A 437 -26.25 -7.46 12.52
N ARG A 438 -25.92 -7.42 11.23
CA ARG A 438 -26.01 -8.54 10.29
C ARG A 438 -24.62 -8.86 9.77
N LEU A 439 -24.01 -9.87 10.38
CA LEU A 439 -22.71 -10.37 9.98
C LEU A 439 -22.81 -11.37 8.83
N ASP A 440 -21.77 -11.41 8.00
CA ASP A 440 -21.60 -12.43 6.98
C ASP A 440 -21.14 -13.76 7.58
N THR A 441 -21.31 -14.85 6.83
CA THR A 441 -20.94 -16.19 7.28
C THR A 441 -19.45 -16.31 7.66
N ALA A 442 -18.55 -15.60 6.96
CA ALA A 442 -17.12 -15.73 7.19
C ALA A 442 -16.71 -15.18 8.57
N ALA A 443 -17.44 -14.20 9.11
CA ALA A 443 -17.22 -13.72 10.47
C ALA A 443 -17.48 -14.83 11.51
N TYR A 444 -18.59 -15.56 11.39
CA TYR A 444 -18.91 -16.68 12.28
C TYR A 444 -17.93 -17.84 12.12
N GLU A 445 -17.51 -18.12 10.90
CA GLU A 445 -16.50 -19.16 10.62
C GLU A 445 -15.14 -18.81 11.24
N ALA A 446 -14.71 -17.54 11.17
CA ALA A 446 -13.51 -17.08 11.86
C ALA A 446 -13.64 -17.20 13.38
N ALA A 447 -14.79 -16.82 13.95
CA ALA A 447 -15.06 -16.99 15.37
C ALA A 447 -14.96 -18.47 15.81
N ALA A 448 -15.49 -19.39 14.98
CA ALA A 448 -15.39 -20.83 15.22
C ALA A 448 -13.93 -21.34 15.19
N VAL A 449 -13.07 -20.75 14.36
CA VAL A 449 -11.62 -21.01 14.40
C VAL A 449 -11.03 -20.58 15.74
N GLY A 450 -11.41 -19.40 16.25
CA GLY A 450 -11.03 -18.96 17.59
C GLY A 450 -11.48 -19.95 18.68
N VAL A 451 -12.74 -20.39 18.65
CA VAL A 451 -13.24 -21.42 19.58
C VAL A 451 -12.39 -22.68 19.53
N ARG A 452 -12.11 -23.20 18.32
CA ARG A 452 -11.28 -24.39 18.14
C ARG A 452 -9.90 -24.24 18.79
N ARG A 453 -9.23 -23.11 18.56
CA ARG A 453 -7.91 -22.84 19.15
C ARG A 453 -7.95 -22.88 20.68
N LEU A 454 -8.95 -22.27 21.28
CA LEU A 454 -9.12 -22.26 22.73
C LEU A 454 -9.33 -23.68 23.29
N VAL A 455 -10.20 -24.47 22.65
CA VAL A 455 -10.48 -25.86 23.08
C VAL A 455 -9.24 -26.75 22.92
N GLU A 456 -8.54 -26.65 21.79
CA GLU A 456 -7.32 -27.45 21.53
C GLU A 456 -6.20 -27.13 22.53
N ALA A 457 -6.12 -25.89 23.01
CA ALA A 457 -5.18 -25.50 24.07
C ALA A 457 -5.57 -26.03 25.46
N ASN A 458 -6.83 -26.43 25.67
CA ASN A 458 -7.41 -26.76 26.98
C ASN A 458 -8.17 -28.10 26.99
N LEU A 459 -7.49 -29.19 26.61
CA LEU A 459 -8.08 -30.53 26.43
C LEU A 459 -8.75 -31.15 27.68
N GLY A 460 -8.56 -30.58 28.87
CA GLY A 460 -9.17 -31.02 30.12
C GLY A 460 -10.47 -30.29 30.48
N VAL A 461 -10.81 -29.23 29.74
CA VAL A 461 -11.95 -28.35 30.03
C VAL A 461 -13.10 -28.66 29.08
N SER A 462 -14.32 -28.70 29.63
CA SER A 462 -15.53 -28.80 28.83
C SER A 462 -16.00 -27.41 28.38
N PHE A 463 -16.31 -27.27 27.10
CA PHE A 463 -16.74 -25.99 26.51
C PHE A 463 -18.17 -26.11 25.96
N THR A 464 -18.97 -25.08 26.21
CA THR A 464 -20.29 -24.90 25.59
C THR A 464 -20.34 -23.58 24.84
N VAL A 465 -20.83 -23.58 23.60
CA VAL A 465 -21.02 -22.39 22.77
C VAL A 465 -22.49 -21.98 22.79
N ALA A 466 -22.79 -20.87 23.46
CA ALA A 466 -24.11 -20.23 23.43
C ALA A 466 -24.16 -19.14 22.36
N HIS A 467 -24.95 -19.37 21.31
CA HIS A 467 -24.92 -18.56 20.09
C HIS A 467 -26.32 -18.12 19.63
N ARG A 468 -26.41 -17.02 18.88
CA ARG A 468 -27.63 -16.49 18.24
C ARG A 468 -27.62 -16.84 16.75
N ASP A 469 -28.23 -17.97 16.41
CA ASP A 469 -28.47 -18.38 15.01
C ASP A 469 -27.22 -18.42 14.11
N TRP A 470 -26.09 -18.91 14.64
CA TRP A 470 -24.88 -19.10 13.84
C TRP A 470 -25.16 -19.98 12.60
N PRO A 471 -24.57 -19.65 11.44
CA PRO A 471 -24.68 -20.47 10.25
C PRO A 471 -24.21 -21.91 10.50
N GLU A 472 -24.88 -22.87 9.87
CA GLU A 472 -24.52 -24.30 10.03
C GLU A 472 -23.07 -24.58 9.63
N THR A 473 -22.51 -23.82 8.68
CA THR A 473 -21.11 -23.96 8.27
C THR A 473 -20.13 -23.57 9.37
N ALA A 474 -20.44 -22.56 10.20
CA ALA A 474 -19.63 -22.19 11.36
C ALA A 474 -19.78 -23.22 12.49
N LEU A 475 -21.01 -23.69 12.76
CA LEU A 475 -21.26 -24.72 13.78
C LEU A 475 -20.53 -26.04 13.47
N ARG A 476 -20.48 -26.45 12.20
CA ARG A 476 -19.72 -27.64 11.76
C ARG A 476 -18.20 -27.47 11.92
N GLN A 477 -17.70 -26.26 12.14
CA GLN A 477 -16.28 -26.00 12.40
C GLN A 477 -15.93 -26.05 13.89
N LEU A 478 -16.91 -26.15 14.80
CA LEU A 478 -16.63 -26.37 16.21
C LEU A 478 -16.00 -27.76 16.44
N PRO A 479 -15.04 -27.90 17.38
CA PRO A 479 -14.46 -29.20 17.70
C PRO A 479 -15.48 -30.21 18.21
N ASP A 480 -15.20 -31.50 17.98
CA ASP A 480 -15.97 -32.59 18.58
C ASP A 480 -15.92 -32.48 20.12
N GLY A 481 -17.09 -32.56 20.76
CA GLY A 481 -17.23 -32.45 22.22
C GLY A 481 -17.57 -31.05 22.74
N VAL A 482 -17.56 -30.02 21.88
CA VAL A 482 -18.15 -28.72 22.22
C VAL A 482 -19.67 -28.81 22.12
N GLU A 483 -20.37 -28.56 23.23
CA GLU A 483 -21.82 -28.49 23.23
C GLU A 483 -22.29 -27.14 22.66
N THR A 484 -23.48 -27.10 22.05
CA THR A 484 -24.07 -25.85 21.53
C THR A 484 -25.41 -25.56 22.18
N LEU A 485 -25.64 -24.29 22.48
CA LEU A 485 -26.88 -23.77 23.05
C LEU A 485 -27.38 -22.61 22.18
N ALA A 486 -28.56 -22.78 21.58
CA ALA A 486 -29.19 -21.68 20.85
C ALA A 486 -29.79 -20.67 21.84
N LEU A 487 -29.33 -19.43 21.79
CA LEU A 487 -29.89 -18.31 22.54
C LEU A 487 -31.17 -17.82 21.86
N GLY A 488 -32.23 -17.64 22.64
CA GLY A 488 -33.47 -17.04 22.17
C GLY A 488 -33.34 -15.51 21.98
N PRO A 489 -34.28 -14.87 21.27
CA PRO A 489 -34.27 -13.43 21.03
C PRO A 489 -34.29 -12.60 22.33
N ASP A 490 -34.90 -13.12 23.40
CA ASP A 490 -35.03 -12.47 24.70
C ASP A 490 -33.86 -12.78 25.68
N SER A 491 -32.79 -13.42 25.20
CA SER A 491 -31.62 -13.68 26.06
C SER A 491 -30.84 -12.37 26.26
N ASP A 492 -30.51 -12.02 27.50
CA ASP A 492 -29.81 -10.77 27.80
C ASP A 492 -28.43 -10.71 27.12
N PRO A 493 -28.02 -9.56 26.54
CA PRO A 493 -26.67 -9.37 26.02
C PRO A 493 -25.64 -9.35 27.16
N PRO A 494 -24.36 -9.63 26.88
CA PRO A 494 -23.31 -9.72 27.89
C PRO A 494 -23.05 -8.43 28.71
N ASP A 495 -23.57 -7.27 28.27
CA ASP A 495 -23.46 -5.96 28.92
C ASP A 495 -24.78 -5.42 29.47
N ALA A 496 -25.80 -6.25 29.64
CA ALA A 496 -26.94 -5.86 30.45
C ALA A 496 -26.48 -5.84 31.93
N GLU A 497 -25.73 -4.80 32.32
CA GLU A 497 -25.67 -4.41 33.72
C GLU A 497 -27.11 -4.41 34.21
N GLY A 498 -27.38 -5.22 35.22
CA GLY A 498 -28.69 -5.22 35.86
C GLY A 498 -29.00 -3.80 36.26
N GLU A 499 -29.95 -3.18 35.55
CA GLU A 499 -30.83 -2.19 36.15
C GLU A 499 -31.51 -2.94 37.29
N SER A 500 -30.85 -2.95 38.45
CA SER A 500 -31.49 -3.23 39.71
C SER A 500 -32.60 -2.18 39.82
N ASP A 501 -33.82 -2.62 39.57
CA ASP A 501 -35.05 -1.92 39.92
C ASP A 501 -34.84 -1.18 41.25
N PRO A 502 -34.75 0.16 41.27
CA PRO A 502 -34.80 0.89 42.50
C PRO A 502 -36.29 1.06 42.82
N GLU A 503 -36.85 0.05 43.49
CA GLU A 503 -38.08 0.09 44.28
C GLU A 503 -39.31 0.83 43.68
N GLY A 504 -40.37 0.08 43.35
CA GLY A 504 -41.71 0.64 43.13
C GLY A 504 -42.81 -0.40 42.95
#